data_AF-A0A8T3VU14-F1
#
_entry.id   AF-A0A8T3VU14-F1
#
_cell.length_a   1.000
_cell.length_b   1.000
_cell.length_c   1.000
_cell.angle_alpha   90.00
_cell.angle_beta   90.00
_cell.angle_gamma   90.00
#
_symmetry.space_group_name_H-M   'P 1'
#
loop_
_entity.id
_entity.type
_entity.pdbx_description
1 polymer ?
#
loop_
_entity_poly.entity_id
_entity_poly.type
_entity_poly.pdbx_seq_one_letter_code
_entity_poly.pdbx_strand_id
1 'polypeptide(L)'
;MKRKIMLILIALVTLCLAVSAVSAWEFSFGSSSSSSSSVSTDGDVATVDYKDGVLKINDKQFKIPNGYTQDDNLTATGENANMSSNPDAKLSRAVFDNGDKRIVVKYISAKGEITSYVAEMPNAQNKTINGHDGTLETYDDGRVRFSYVDGGKIIQIESPDEATVNEILK
;
A
#
# COMPACT_ATOMS: atom_id res chain seq x y z
N MET A 1 -58.74 41.64 9.10
CA MET A 1 -59.14 40.31 8.59
C MET A 1 -59.11 40.34 7.07
N LYS A 2 -58.49 39.32 6.45
CA LYS A 2 -58.69 38.91 5.04
C LYS A 2 -58.15 39.96 4.06
N ARG A 3 -56.99 39.81 3.42
CA ARG A 3 -56.58 38.74 2.48
C ARG A 3 -55.08 39.02 2.26
N LYS A 4 -54.08 38.23 2.69
CA LYS A 4 -53.80 36.81 2.39
C LYS A 4 -54.20 36.44 0.96
N ILE A 5 -53.17 36.16 0.15
CA ILE A 5 -53.18 35.28 -1.03
C ILE A 5 -53.54 35.97 -2.36
N MET A 6 -52.52 36.53 -3.01
CA MET A 6 -52.34 36.71 -4.46
C MET A 6 -51.17 37.69 -4.57
N LEU A 7 -49.92 37.28 -4.73
CA LEU A 7 -49.30 36.70 -5.93
C LEU A 7 -47.96 36.15 -5.41
N ILE A 8 -47.77 34.86 -5.16
CA ILE A 8 -47.46 33.82 -6.15
C ILE A 8 -46.88 34.40 -7.46
N LEU A 9 -45.69 33.90 -7.76
CA LEU A 9 -45.00 33.87 -9.05
C LEU A 9 -44.10 35.08 -9.40
N ILE A 10 -42.81 34.73 -9.52
CA ILE A 10 -41.81 35.31 -10.44
C ILE A 10 -40.92 36.41 -9.86
N ALA A 11 -39.74 35.97 -9.39
CA ALA A 11 -38.42 36.58 -9.60
C ALA A 11 -37.47 35.97 -8.55
N LEU A 12 -37.11 34.70 -8.68
CA LEU A 12 -36.02 34.26 -9.56
C LEU A 12 -34.68 34.87 -9.09
N VAL A 13 -33.93 34.01 -8.40
CA VAL A 13 -32.46 33.92 -8.45
C VAL A 13 -31.72 35.06 -7.75
N THR A 14 -31.40 34.82 -6.48
CA THR A 14 -30.07 35.10 -5.90
C THR A 14 -29.98 34.37 -4.56
N LEU A 15 -29.88 33.04 -4.62
CA LEU A 15 -29.41 32.24 -3.49
C LEU A 15 -27.96 31.86 -3.77
N CYS A 16 -27.04 32.79 -3.52
CA CYS A 16 -25.63 32.47 -3.40
C CYS A 16 -25.43 31.75 -2.06
N LEU A 17 -25.60 30.43 -2.05
CA LEU A 17 -25.01 29.59 -1.01
C LEU A 17 -23.51 29.59 -1.25
N ALA A 18 -22.80 30.35 -0.41
CA ALA A 18 -21.37 30.20 -0.20
C ALA A 18 -21.13 28.79 0.36
N VAL A 19 -20.75 27.85 -0.50
CA VAL A 19 -20.08 26.62 -0.08
C VAL A 19 -18.62 27.00 0.08
N SER A 20 -18.19 27.09 1.33
CA SER A 20 -16.78 27.17 1.70
C SER A 20 -16.01 26.06 1.01
N ALA A 21 -15.00 26.47 0.25
CA ALA A 21 -14.08 25.63 -0.47
C ALA A 21 -13.58 24.46 0.40
N VAL A 22 -13.80 23.24 -0.08
CA VAL A 22 -12.91 22.12 0.21
C VAL A 22 -11.61 22.45 -0.52
N SER A 23 -10.51 22.59 0.21
CA SER A 23 -9.19 22.78 -0.38
C SER A 23 -8.87 21.62 -1.31
N ALA A 24 -9.07 21.83 -2.60
CA ALA A 24 -8.48 20.99 -3.63
C ALA A 24 -6.97 21.20 -3.54
N TRP A 25 -6.27 20.16 -3.08
CA TRP A 25 -4.83 20.07 -3.12
C TRP A 25 -4.42 20.01 -4.59
N GLU A 26 -4.09 21.15 -5.18
CA GLU A 26 -3.53 21.22 -6.53
C GLU A 26 -2.09 20.70 -6.48
N PHE A 27 -1.88 19.46 -6.92
CA PHE A 27 -0.55 19.00 -7.32
C PHE A 27 -0.24 19.60 -8.69
N SER A 28 0.60 20.64 -8.70
CA SER A 28 1.25 21.13 -9.91
C SER A 28 2.40 20.17 -10.25
N PHE A 29 2.20 19.28 -11.22
CA PHE A 29 3.31 18.56 -11.83
C PHE A 29 3.98 19.46 -12.85
N GLY A 30 4.97 20.23 -12.38
CA GLY A 30 5.97 20.83 -13.22
C GLY A 30 6.67 19.73 -14.02
N SER A 31 6.38 19.68 -15.31
CA SER A 31 7.10 18.84 -16.25
C SER A 31 8.55 19.30 -16.31
N SER A 32 9.49 18.42 -15.97
CA SER A 32 10.79 18.22 -16.65
C SER A 32 11.74 17.42 -15.77
N SER A 33 11.79 16.11 -15.98
CA SER A 33 13.05 15.36 -16.00
C SER A 33 12.77 14.00 -16.61
N SER A 34 13.29 13.84 -17.81
CA SER A 34 13.46 12.56 -18.47
C SER A 34 14.22 11.61 -17.55
N SER A 35 13.54 10.58 -17.07
CA SER A 35 14.14 9.32 -16.65
C SER A 35 13.25 8.25 -17.25
N SER A 36 13.84 7.48 -18.16
CA SER A 36 13.21 6.44 -18.95
C SER A 36 12.33 5.53 -18.10
N SER A 37 11.01 5.62 -18.30
CA SER A 37 10.10 4.55 -17.94
C SER A 37 10.30 3.40 -18.91
N SER A 38 11.21 2.48 -18.59
CA SER A 38 11.15 1.13 -19.15
C SER A 38 10.00 0.41 -18.43
N VAL A 39 8.83 0.38 -19.05
CA VAL A 39 7.83 -0.65 -18.78
C VAL A 39 8.37 -1.90 -19.46
N SER A 40 8.91 -2.85 -18.69
CA SER A 40 9.29 -4.16 -19.21
C SER A 40 8.08 -5.08 -19.13
N THR A 41 7.27 -5.03 -20.18
CA THR A 41 6.57 -6.23 -20.65
C THR A 41 7.58 -7.39 -20.67
N ASP A 42 7.25 -8.46 -19.96
CA ASP A 42 8.07 -9.64 -19.59
C ASP A 42 8.91 -9.50 -18.31
N GLY A 43 8.38 -10.04 -17.20
CA GLY A 43 9.18 -10.37 -16.00
C GLY A 43 9.89 -9.19 -15.33
N ASP A 44 9.25 -8.02 -15.36
CA ASP A 44 9.78 -6.69 -15.03
C ASP A 44 10.59 -6.64 -13.72
N VAL A 45 11.72 -5.95 -13.77
CA VAL A 45 12.61 -5.75 -12.63
C VAL A 45 11.82 -5.03 -11.55
N ALA A 46 11.58 -5.74 -10.45
CA ALA A 46 10.67 -5.28 -9.43
C ALA A 46 11.25 -4.05 -8.72
N THR A 47 10.72 -2.86 -9.01
CA THR A 47 11.26 -1.58 -8.52
C THR A 47 10.93 -1.35 -7.06
N VAL A 48 11.86 -0.76 -6.31
CA VAL A 48 11.68 -0.29 -4.93
C VAL A 48 12.10 1.17 -4.88
N ASP A 49 11.19 2.05 -4.50
CA ASP A 49 11.44 3.49 -4.33
C ASP A 49 10.85 3.92 -2.99
N TYR A 50 11.62 4.64 -2.17
CA TYR A 50 11.16 5.16 -0.90
C TYR A 50 11.46 6.65 -0.82
N LYS A 51 10.40 7.43 -0.66
CA LYS A 51 10.51 8.88 -0.56
C LYS A 51 9.41 9.44 0.33
N ASP A 52 9.79 10.39 1.19
CA ASP A 52 8.85 11.14 2.03
C ASP A 52 7.91 10.25 2.86
N GLY A 53 8.42 9.12 3.38
CA GLY A 53 7.63 8.18 4.20
C GLY A 53 6.76 7.19 3.40
N VAL A 54 6.77 7.27 2.06
CA VAL A 54 6.01 6.38 1.20
C VAL A 54 6.97 5.45 0.46
N LEU A 55 6.76 4.15 0.67
CA LEU A 55 7.42 3.08 -0.07
C LEU A 55 6.55 2.72 -1.27
N LYS A 56 7.14 2.67 -2.45
CA LYS A 56 6.56 2.14 -3.67
C LYS A 56 7.33 0.88 -4.07
N ILE A 57 6.61 -0.23 -4.17
CA ILE A 57 7.16 -1.46 -4.74
C ILE A 57 6.29 -1.85 -5.93
N ASN A 58 6.84 -1.71 -7.14
CA ASN A 58 6.09 -1.87 -8.38
C ASN A 58 4.80 -1.03 -8.41
N ASP A 59 3.66 -1.70 -8.51
CA ASP A 59 2.31 -1.14 -8.58
C ASP A 59 1.68 -0.90 -7.20
N LYS A 60 2.41 -1.18 -6.11
CA LYS A 60 1.92 -1.04 -4.73
C LYS A 60 2.61 0.10 -3.99
N GLN A 61 1.85 0.72 -3.09
CA GLN A 61 2.34 1.79 -2.23
C GLN A 61 2.02 1.47 -0.78
N PHE A 62 2.95 1.80 0.11
CA PHE A 62 2.89 1.51 1.53
C PHE A 62 3.37 2.72 2.31
N LYS A 63 2.66 3.06 3.39
CA LYS A 63 3.03 4.20 4.23
C LYS A 63 3.90 3.72 5.40
N ILE A 64 5.20 3.97 5.32
CA ILE A 64 6.09 3.57 6.41
C ILE A 64 5.94 4.55 7.58
N PRO A 65 5.70 4.07 8.82
CA PRO A 65 5.58 4.94 9.98
C PRO A 65 6.83 5.80 10.21
N ASN A 66 6.64 6.93 10.89
CA ASN A 66 7.75 7.84 11.18
C ASN A 66 8.81 7.20 12.09
N GLY A 67 10.06 7.62 11.93
CA GLY A 67 11.20 7.17 12.74
C GLY A 67 11.91 5.93 12.21
N TYR A 68 11.37 5.30 11.16
CA TYR A 68 12.05 4.23 10.44
C TYR A 68 12.96 4.78 9.34
N THR A 69 14.15 4.20 9.21
CA THR A 69 15.12 4.51 8.15
C THR A 69 15.30 3.28 7.28
N GLN A 70 15.31 3.44 5.95
CA GLN A 70 15.53 2.32 5.04
C GLN A 70 16.97 1.79 5.18
N ASP A 71 17.10 0.47 5.24
CA ASP A 71 18.37 -0.23 5.08
C ASP A 71 18.55 -0.64 3.61
N ASP A 72 19.31 0.16 2.88
CA ASP A 72 19.59 -0.07 1.46
C ASP A 72 20.43 -1.34 1.22
N ASN A 73 21.16 -1.84 2.22
CA ASN A 73 21.97 -3.06 2.08
C ASN A 73 21.11 -4.33 2.11
N LEU A 74 19.94 -4.26 2.74
CA LEU A 74 18.99 -5.37 2.85
C LEU A 74 17.81 -5.25 1.89
N THR A 75 17.69 -4.08 1.24
CA THR A 75 16.76 -3.84 0.15
C THR A 75 17.19 -4.66 -1.07
N ALA A 76 16.23 -5.34 -1.68
CA ALA A 76 16.48 -6.22 -2.81
C ALA A 76 15.40 -6.07 -3.88
N THR A 77 15.82 -6.21 -5.13
CA THR A 77 14.95 -6.09 -6.30
C THR A 77 15.16 -7.25 -7.25
N GLY A 78 14.10 -8.01 -7.55
CA GLY A 78 14.15 -9.10 -8.53
C GLY A 78 14.91 -10.35 -8.10
N GLU A 79 15.11 -10.55 -6.80
CA GLU A 79 15.68 -11.80 -6.24
C GLU A 79 14.78 -13.00 -6.53
N ASN A 80 15.33 -14.22 -6.52
CA ASN A 80 14.47 -15.41 -6.57
C ASN A 80 13.73 -15.55 -5.24
N ALA A 81 12.40 -15.67 -5.29
CA ALA A 81 11.56 -15.88 -4.11
C ALA A 81 11.62 -17.31 -3.56
N ASN A 82 12.26 -18.24 -4.28
CA ASN A 82 12.44 -19.65 -3.92
C ASN A 82 11.14 -20.38 -3.54
N MET A 83 10.05 -20.10 -4.27
CA MET A 83 8.77 -20.78 -4.07
C MET A 83 8.78 -22.13 -4.77
N SER A 84 8.57 -23.23 -4.02
CA SER A 84 8.53 -24.59 -4.59
C SER A 84 7.50 -24.77 -5.71
N SER A 85 6.37 -24.05 -5.63
CA SER A 85 5.30 -24.07 -6.65
C SER A 85 5.58 -23.16 -7.85
N ASN A 86 6.48 -22.19 -7.71
CA ASN A 86 6.82 -21.20 -8.73
C ASN A 86 8.32 -20.86 -8.65
N PRO A 87 9.22 -21.70 -9.21
CA PRO A 87 10.67 -21.52 -9.09
C PRO A 87 11.20 -20.25 -9.78
N ASP A 88 10.41 -19.68 -10.69
CA ASP A 88 10.70 -18.42 -11.39
C ASP A 88 10.18 -17.18 -10.63
N ALA A 89 9.57 -17.36 -9.46
CA ALA A 89 9.00 -16.24 -8.70
C ALA A 89 10.09 -15.22 -8.31
N LYS A 90 9.76 -13.94 -8.46
CA LYS A 90 10.61 -12.79 -8.18
C LYS A 90 10.17 -12.07 -6.93
N LEU A 91 11.14 -11.72 -6.09
CA LEU A 91 10.97 -11.00 -4.84
C LEU A 91 11.58 -9.60 -4.96
N SER A 92 10.80 -8.61 -4.57
CA SER A 92 11.34 -7.32 -4.10
C SER A 92 11.07 -7.13 -2.62
N ARG A 93 12.03 -6.55 -1.94
CA ARG A 93 12.02 -6.40 -0.49
C ARG A 93 12.59 -5.04 -0.12
N ALA A 94 11.91 -4.34 0.76
CA ALA A 94 12.44 -3.16 1.44
C ALA A 94 12.50 -3.44 2.95
N VAL A 95 13.58 -3.02 3.59
CA VAL A 95 13.81 -3.19 5.03
C VAL A 95 13.96 -1.82 5.66
N PHE A 96 13.33 -1.61 6.80
CA PHE A 96 13.41 -0.37 7.55
C PHE A 96 13.66 -0.64 9.03
N ASP A 97 14.56 0.13 9.62
CA ASP A 97 15.00 -0.01 11.00
C ASP A 97 14.67 1.24 11.83
N ASN A 98 14.33 1.01 13.10
CA ASN A 98 14.12 2.03 14.13
C ASN A 98 14.58 1.48 15.49
N GLY A 99 15.88 1.59 15.76
CA GLY A 99 16.50 0.96 16.93
C GLY A 99 16.34 -0.56 16.87
N ASP A 100 15.71 -1.15 17.88
CA ASP A 100 15.46 -2.59 17.97
C ASP A 100 14.24 -3.07 17.16
N LYS A 101 13.53 -2.15 16.50
CA LYS A 101 12.34 -2.43 15.69
C LYS A 101 12.68 -2.47 14.21
N ARG A 102 12.03 -3.39 13.50
CA ARG A 102 12.21 -3.58 12.06
C ARG A 102 10.88 -3.77 11.34
N ILE A 103 10.75 -3.16 10.17
CA ILE A 103 9.69 -3.41 9.20
C ILE A 103 10.33 -4.05 7.96
N VAL A 104 9.71 -5.10 7.43
CA VAL A 104 10.08 -5.69 6.14
C VAL A 104 8.84 -5.77 5.27
N VAL A 105 8.88 -5.14 4.10
CA VAL A 105 7.82 -5.24 3.10
C VAL A 105 8.36 -6.06 1.93
N LYS A 106 7.67 -7.15 1.61
CA LYS A 106 7.99 -8.06 0.51
C LYS A 106 6.88 -8.04 -0.52
N TYR A 107 7.27 -7.98 -1.78
CA TYR A 107 6.42 -8.12 -2.95
C TYR A 107 6.91 -9.33 -3.75
N ILE A 108 6.05 -10.32 -3.92
CA ILE A 108 6.39 -11.54 -4.66
C ILE A 108 5.48 -11.65 -5.88
N SER A 109 6.12 -11.77 -7.04
CA SER A 109 5.48 -12.00 -8.33
C SER A 109 5.93 -13.34 -8.92
N ALA A 110 5.09 -13.98 -9.72
CA ALA A 110 5.44 -15.19 -10.44
C ALA A 110 4.97 -15.08 -11.89
N LYS A 111 5.40 -16.02 -12.74
CA LYS A 111 4.79 -16.20 -14.06
C LYS A 111 3.36 -16.72 -13.87
N GLY A 112 2.38 -15.91 -14.25
CA GLY A 112 0.96 -16.17 -13.99
C GLY A 112 0.45 -15.48 -12.73
N GLU A 113 -0.83 -15.71 -12.41
CA GLU A 113 -1.47 -15.12 -11.24
C GLU A 113 -1.35 -16.05 -10.03
N ILE A 114 -0.89 -15.50 -8.92
CA ILE A 114 -0.96 -16.18 -7.62
C ILE A 114 -2.35 -15.93 -7.04
N THR A 115 -3.12 -16.99 -6.82
CA THR A 115 -4.51 -16.89 -6.33
C THR A 115 -4.67 -17.20 -4.84
N SER A 116 -3.63 -17.76 -4.22
CA SER A 116 -3.63 -18.07 -2.79
C SER A 116 -2.23 -17.99 -2.19
N TYR A 117 -2.20 -17.71 -0.89
CA TYR A 117 -1.03 -17.84 -0.04
C TYR A 117 -1.28 -18.97 0.96
N VAL A 118 -0.27 -19.79 1.21
CA VAL A 118 -0.30 -20.83 2.25
C VAL A 118 0.66 -20.37 3.33
N ALA A 119 0.14 -20.20 4.55
CA ALA A 119 0.98 -19.80 5.68
C ALA A 119 2.01 -20.88 6.04
N GLU A 120 3.16 -20.43 6.53
CA GLU A 120 4.27 -21.32 6.86
C GLU A 120 4.16 -21.80 8.31
N MET A 121 3.57 -21.00 9.20
CA MET A 121 3.45 -21.31 10.61
C MET A 121 2.09 -21.89 10.99
N PRO A 122 2.04 -22.86 11.93
CA PRO A 122 0.80 -23.49 12.36
C PRO A 122 -0.11 -22.56 13.17
N ASN A 123 0.41 -21.46 13.72
CA ASN A 123 -0.34 -20.46 14.48
C ASN A 123 -0.95 -19.35 13.60
N ALA A 124 -0.87 -19.50 12.29
CA ALA A 124 -1.45 -18.59 11.31
C ALA A 124 -2.97 -18.40 11.52
N GLN A 125 -3.41 -17.14 11.49
CA GLN A 125 -4.82 -16.78 11.64
C GLN A 125 -5.31 -15.98 10.43
N ASN A 126 -6.45 -16.38 9.86
CA ASN A 126 -7.10 -15.57 8.83
C ASN A 126 -7.61 -14.27 9.45
N LYS A 127 -7.28 -13.13 8.84
CA LYS A 127 -7.61 -11.81 9.35
C LYS A 127 -7.73 -10.79 8.23
N THR A 128 -8.64 -9.84 8.41
CA THR A 128 -8.76 -8.66 7.56
C THR A 128 -8.08 -7.47 8.24
N ILE A 129 -7.09 -6.85 7.60
CA ILE A 129 -6.41 -5.65 8.10
C ILE A 129 -6.50 -4.56 7.04
N ASN A 130 -7.05 -3.40 7.42
CA ASN A 130 -7.31 -2.27 6.53
C ASN A 130 -7.96 -2.65 5.16
N GLY A 131 -8.91 -3.58 5.18
CA GLY A 131 -9.62 -4.03 3.97
C GLY A 131 -8.90 -5.10 3.14
N HIS A 132 -7.72 -5.55 3.56
CA HIS A 132 -7.01 -6.66 2.94
C HIS A 132 -7.28 -7.95 3.71
N ASP A 133 -7.86 -8.95 3.03
CA ASP A 133 -8.03 -10.29 3.57
C ASP A 133 -6.75 -11.10 3.41
N GLY A 134 -6.21 -11.61 4.53
CA GLY A 134 -4.96 -12.34 4.52
C GLY A 134 -4.77 -13.21 5.75
N THR A 135 -3.51 -13.52 6.01
CA THR A 135 -3.10 -14.38 7.13
C THR A 135 -2.08 -13.66 8.00
N LEU A 136 -2.35 -13.60 9.29
CA LEU A 136 -1.48 -13.06 10.31
C LEU A 136 -0.77 -14.20 11.04
N GLU A 137 0.55 -14.16 11.07
CA GLU A 137 1.42 -15.08 11.80
C GLU A 137 2.13 -14.28 12.90
N THR A 138 2.15 -14.80 14.14
CA THR A 138 2.81 -14.14 15.28
C THR A 138 4.07 -14.91 15.66
N TYR A 139 5.20 -14.23 15.77
CA TYR A 139 6.46 -14.82 16.24
C TYR A 139 6.51 -14.84 17.78
N ASP A 140 7.34 -15.71 18.35
CA ASP A 140 7.49 -15.84 19.81
C ASP A 140 7.99 -14.55 20.48
N ASP A 141 8.72 -13.71 19.75
CA ASP A 141 9.21 -12.40 20.21
C ASP A 141 8.17 -11.27 20.11
N GLY A 142 6.93 -11.59 19.73
CA GLY A 142 5.82 -10.66 19.61
C GLY A 142 5.71 -9.96 18.26
N ARG A 143 6.72 -10.10 17.38
CA ARG A 143 6.60 -9.60 16.00
C ARG A 143 5.49 -10.31 15.26
N VAL A 144 5.03 -9.71 14.16
CA VAL A 144 4.01 -10.30 13.30
C VAL A 144 4.43 -10.29 11.84
N ARG A 145 3.89 -11.23 11.07
CA ARG A 145 3.91 -11.24 9.61
C ARG A 145 2.48 -11.30 9.10
N PHE A 146 2.06 -10.30 8.35
CA PHE A 146 0.79 -10.32 7.62
C PHE A 146 1.05 -10.59 6.15
N SER A 147 0.42 -11.62 5.60
CA SER A 147 0.56 -12.01 4.19
C SER A 147 -0.80 -12.02 3.52
N TYR A 148 -0.92 -11.38 2.36
CA TYR A 148 -2.15 -11.37 1.58
C TYR A 148 -1.87 -11.42 0.08
N VAL A 149 -2.88 -11.79 -0.70
CA VAL A 149 -2.81 -11.81 -2.16
C VAL A 149 -3.53 -10.58 -2.71
N ASP A 150 -2.87 -9.87 -3.62
CA ASP A 150 -3.41 -8.67 -4.25
C ASP A 150 -2.90 -8.56 -5.69
N GLY A 151 -3.80 -8.41 -6.66
CA GLY A 151 -3.44 -8.34 -8.10
C GLY A 151 -2.64 -9.54 -8.63
N GLY A 152 -2.90 -10.75 -8.10
CA GLY A 152 -2.17 -11.96 -8.46
C GLY A 152 -0.73 -12.00 -7.93
N LYS A 153 -0.42 -11.23 -6.87
CA LYS A 153 0.89 -11.12 -6.22
C LYS A 153 0.75 -11.42 -4.73
N ILE A 154 1.83 -11.82 -4.07
CA ILE A 154 1.85 -11.94 -2.61
C ILE A 154 2.52 -10.70 -2.04
N ILE A 155 1.86 -10.07 -1.10
CA ILE A 155 2.44 -9.03 -0.25
C ILE A 155 2.65 -9.62 1.14
N GLN A 156 3.86 -9.45 1.69
CA GLN A 156 4.14 -9.80 3.08
C GLN A 156 4.69 -8.58 3.81
N ILE A 157 4.14 -8.32 5.00
CA ILE A 157 4.58 -7.24 5.88
C ILE A 157 4.98 -7.87 7.21
N GLU A 158 6.26 -7.84 7.51
CA GLU A 158 6.78 -8.16 8.84
C GLU A 158 6.94 -6.87 9.63
N SER A 159 6.46 -6.85 10.87
CA SER A 159 6.46 -5.66 11.72
C SER A 159 6.57 -6.03 13.21
N PRO A 160 6.85 -5.05 14.09
CA PRO A 160 6.90 -5.28 15.54
C PRO A 160 5.56 -5.70 16.15
N ASP A 161 4.46 -5.26 15.55
CA ASP A 161 3.10 -5.51 16.03
C ASP A 161 2.07 -5.30 14.91
N GLU A 162 0.84 -5.76 15.14
CA GLU A 162 -0.27 -5.66 14.19
C GLU A 162 -0.71 -4.21 13.94
N ALA A 163 -0.61 -3.33 14.93
CA ALA A 163 -1.01 -1.93 14.77
C ALA A 163 -0.12 -1.23 13.73
N THR A 164 1.17 -1.59 13.70
CA THR A 164 2.13 -1.16 12.69
C THR A 164 1.74 -1.66 11.29
N VAL A 165 1.29 -2.92 11.13
CA VAL A 165 0.76 -3.41 9.84
C VAL A 165 -0.41 -2.58 9.37
N ASN A 166 -1.36 -2.31 10.28
CA ASN A 166 -2.54 -1.52 9.96
C ASN A 166 -2.19 -0.07 9.59
N GLU A 167 -1.10 0.50 10.11
CA GLU A 167 -0.61 1.82 9.67
C GLU A 167 0.01 1.76 8.28
N ILE A 168 0.79 0.71 7.97
CA ILE A 168 1.46 0.52 6.68
C ILE A 168 0.46 0.39 5.52
N LEU A 169 -0.67 -0.26 5.77
CA LEU A 169 -1.70 -0.54 4.78
C LEU A 169 -2.72 0.59 4.57
N LYS A 170 -2.67 1.68 5.35
CA LYS A 170 -3.57 2.85 5.22
C LYS A 170 -3.26 3.71 4.01
#